data_AF-A0A257NU03-F1
#
_entry.id   AF-A0A257NU03-F1
#
_cell.length_a   1.000
_cell.length_b   1.000
_cell.length_c   1.000
_cell.angle_alpha   90.00
_cell.angle_beta   90.00
_cell.angle_gamma   90.00
#
_symmetry.space_group_name_H-M   'P 1'
#
loop_
_entity.id
_entity.type
_entity.pdbx_description
1 polymer ?
#
loop_
_entity_poly.entity_id
_entity_poly.type
_entity_poly.pdbx_seq_one_letter_code
_entity_poly.pdbx_strand_id
1 'polypeptide(L)' 'MLTQWLSSVLGWMSPAWQYLTINTLLVLVVLLPLVIAVAYLTYFERKVIGYMQVRIGPNRVGPYGLFQPFADVFK' A
#
# COMPACT_ATOMS: atom_id res chain seq x y z
N MET A 1 23.35 -10.70 7.72
CA MET A 1 22.23 -11.44 8.34
C MET A 1 21.07 -11.65 7.37
N LEU A 2 20.38 -10.60 6.89
CA LEU A 2 19.25 -10.73 5.96
C LEU A 2 19.64 -11.34 4.60
N THR A 3 20.76 -10.91 4.02
CA THR A 3 21.28 -11.41 2.73
C THR A 3 21.69 -12.88 2.78
N GLN A 4 22.26 -13.32 3.89
CA GLN A 4 22.65 -14.72 4.12
C GLN A 4 21.42 -15.62 4.27
N TRP A 5 20.40 -15.18 5.01
CA TRP A 5 19.14 -15.92 5.14
C TRP A 5 18.39 -16.03 3.81
N LEU A 6 18.36 -14.94 3.03
CA LEU A 6 17.77 -14.95 1.69
C LEU A 6 18.48 -15.94 0.76
N SER A 7 19.82 -15.99 0.79
CA SER A 7 20.61 -16.92 -0.02
C SER A 7 20.43 -18.38 0.38
N SER A 8 20.17 -18.69 1.66
CA SER A 8 19.88 -20.07 2.08
C SER A 8 18.51 -20.58 1.61
N VAL A 9 17.53 -19.68 1.46
CA VAL A 9 16.18 -20.02 0.98
C VAL A 9 16.12 -20.03 -0.55
N LEU A 10 16.73 -19.05 -1.20
CA LEU A 10 16.74 -18.91 -2.66
C LEU A 10 17.78 -19.80 -3.34
N GLY A 11 18.81 -20.24 -2.61
CA GLY A 11 19.91 -21.06 -3.14
C GLY A 11 19.49 -22.44 -3.62
N TRP A 12 18.27 -22.88 -3.31
CA TRP A 12 17.70 -24.15 -3.75
C TRP A 12 17.03 -24.04 -5.13
N MET A 13 16.93 -22.82 -5.68
CA MET A 13 16.30 -22.52 -6.98
C MET A 13 17.35 -22.11 -8.03
N SER A 14 17.07 -22.44 -9.29
CA SER A 14 17.94 -22.09 -10.44
C SER A 14 18.18 -20.57 -10.56
N PRO A 15 19.37 -20.13 -11.05
CA PRO A 15 19.75 -18.71 -11.10
C PRO A 15 18.75 -17.79 -11.82
N ALA A 16 18.07 -18.31 -12.86
CA ALA A 16 17.05 -17.56 -13.59
C ALA A 16 15.82 -17.22 -12.72
N TRP A 17 15.40 -18.17 -11.88
CA TRP A 17 14.26 -17.98 -10.99
C TRP A 17 14.58 -17.04 -9.82
N GLN A 18 15.83 -17.01 -9.36
CA GLN A 18 16.28 -16.05 -8.35
C GLN A 18 16.19 -14.61 -8.87
N TYR A 19 16.62 -14.37 -10.11
CA TYR A 19 16.57 -13.04 -10.71
C TYR A 19 15.12 -12.53 -10.84
N LEU A 20 14.22 -13.38 -11.35
CA LEU A 20 12.81 -13.02 -11.51
C LEU A 20 12.14 -12.75 -10.17
N THR A 21 12.32 -13.63 -9.19
CA THR A 21 11.71 -13.47 -7.86
C THR A 21 12.18 -12.21 -7.17
N ILE A 22 13.47 -11.92 -7.17
CA ILE A 22 14.02 -10.70 -6.55
C ILE A 22 13.47 -9.45 -7.24
N ASN A 23 13.46 -9.41 -8.57
CA ASN A 23 13.00 -8.24 -9.31
C ASN A 23 11.50 -7.97 -9.07
N THR A 24 10.65 -9.00 -9.11
CA THR A 24 9.22 -8.85 -8.81
C THR A 24 8.97 -8.41 -7.37
N LEU A 25 9.75 -8.93 -6.40
CA LEU A 25 9.62 -8.54 -4.99
C LEU A 25 9.99 -7.07 -4.79
N LEU A 26 11.03 -6.59 -5.46
CA LEU A 26 11.47 -5.19 -5.41
C LEU A 26 10.40 -4.24 -5.95
N VAL A 27 9.78 -4.59 -7.08
CA VAL A 27 8.66 -3.84 -7.66
C VAL A 27 7.46 -3.80 -6.72
N LEU A 28 7.11 -4.92 -6.08
CA LEU A 28 6.01 -4.98 -5.10
C LEU A 28 6.25 -4.13 -3.87
N VAL A 29 7.48 -4.12 -3.34
CA VAL A 29 7.86 -3.33 -2.17
C VAL A 29 7.73 -1.83 -2.43
N VAL A 30 7.94 -1.37 -3.67
CA VAL A 30 7.75 0.03 -4.05
C VAL A 30 6.28 0.35 -4.34
N LEU A 31 5.56 -0.55 -5.01
CA LEU A 31 4.16 -0.34 -5.39
C LEU A 31 3.22 -0.31 -4.19
N LEU A 32 3.39 -1.20 -3.22
CA LEU A 32 2.51 -1.29 -2.04
C LEU A 32 2.36 0.03 -1.27
N PRO A 33 3.44 0.67 -0.79
CA PRO A 33 3.33 1.94 -0.08
C PRO A 33 2.84 3.08 -0.98
N LEU A 34 3.13 3.03 -2.28
CA LEU A 34 2.67 4.04 -3.23
C LEU A 34 1.13 4.01 -3.39
N VAL A 35 0.54 2.83 -3.55
CA VAL A 35 -0.92 2.66 -3.63
C VAL A 35 -1.58 3.10 -2.31
N ILE A 36 -0.99 2.74 -1.17
CA ILE A 36 -1.48 3.16 0.14
C ILE A 36 -1.42 4.68 0.29
N ALA A 37 -0.31 5.31 -0.11
CA ALA A 37 -0.15 6.77 -0.05
C ALA A 37 -1.19 7.51 -0.89
N VAL A 38 -1.43 7.04 -2.13
CA VAL A 38 -2.46 7.62 -3.02
C VAL A 38 -3.85 7.45 -2.40
N ALA A 39 -4.16 6.27 -1.85
CA ALA A 39 -5.45 6.02 -1.21
C ALA A 39 -5.71 6.98 -0.02
N TYR A 40 -4.71 7.24 0.81
CA TYR A 40 -4.82 8.21 1.90
C TYR A 40 -4.88 9.67 1.42
N LEU A 41 -4.17 10.03 0.35
CA LEU A 41 -4.26 11.36 -0.25
C LEU A 41 -5.69 11.66 -0.74
N THR A 42 -6.32 10.73 -1.45
CA THR A 42 -7.71 10.90 -1.92
C THR A 42 -8.71 11.06 -0.77
N TYR A 43 -8.52 10.35 0.35
CA TYR A 43 -9.32 10.55 1.56
C TYR A 43 -9.10 11.93 2.17
N PHE A 44 -7.85 12.40 2.23
CA PHE A 44 -7.52 13.72 2.76
C PHE A 44 -8.13 14.85 1.92
N GLU A 45 -8.06 14.76 0.59
CA GLU A 45 -8.70 15.72 -0.32
C GLU A 45 -10.20 15.88 -0.03
N ARG A 46 -10.93 14.76 0.07
CA ARG A 46 -12.38 14.78 0.39
C ARG A 46 -12.67 15.39 1.76
N LYS A 47 -11.78 15.16 2.72
CA LYS A 47 -11.90 15.71 4.07
C LYS A 47 -11.65 17.22 4.09
N VAL A 48 -10.63 17.70 3.38
CA VAL A 48 -10.30 19.13 3.25
C VAL A 48 -11.42 19.89 2.54
N ILE A 49 -11.94 19.37 1.42
CA ILE A 49 -13.06 20.00 0.69
C ILE A 49 -14.31 20.10 1.58
N GLY A 50 -14.58 19.07 2.39
CA GLY A 50 -15.66 19.10 3.38
C GLY A 50 -15.46 20.23 4.40
N TYR A 51 -14.27 20.32 4.99
CA TYR A 51 -13.95 21.35 5.97
C TYR A 51 -14.04 22.78 5.39
N MET A 52 -13.59 22.99 4.14
CA MET A 52 -13.75 24.29 3.45
C MET A 52 -15.21 24.71 3.30
N GLN A 53 -16.13 23.74 3.18
CA GLN A 53 -17.55 23.96 3.00
C GLN A 53 -18.34 23.91 4.33
N VAL A 54 -17.66 23.93 5.48
CA VAL A 54 -18.28 23.81 6.82
C VAL A 54 -19.19 22.58 6.91
N ARG A 55 -18.83 21.49 6.23
CA ARG A 55 -19.51 20.19 6.33
C ARG A 55 -18.52 19.11 6.76
N ILE A 56 -19.00 18.16 7.54
CA ILE A 56 -18.15 17.05 7.97
C ILE A 56 -17.86 16.16 6.75
N GLY A 57 -16.57 15.98 6.47
CA GLY A 57 -16.09 15.08 5.42
C GLY A 57 -16.41 13.60 5.70
N PRO A 58 -15.90 12.68 4.87
CA PRO A 58 -16.24 11.27 4.99
C PRO A 58 -15.91 10.68 6.38
N ASN A 59 -16.95 10.23 7.10
CA ASN A 59 -16.86 9.67 8.46
C ASN A 59 -17.69 8.37 8.62
N ARG A 60 -17.92 7.63 7.52
CA ARG A 60 -18.91 6.52 7.51
C ARG A 60 -18.33 5.15 7.84
N VAL A 61 -17.02 4.96 7.69
CA VAL A 61 -16.35 3.66 7.86
C VAL A 61 -15.10 3.82 8.74
N GLY A 62 -15.21 3.38 9.99
CA GLY A 62 -14.15 3.44 11.02
C GLY A 62 -14.13 4.71 11.89
N PRO A 63 -13.34 4.73 12.98
CA PRO A 63 -13.10 5.95 13.75
C PRO A 63 -12.51 7.03 12.83
N TYR A 64 -13.15 8.21 12.79
CA TYR A 64 -12.81 9.32 11.90
C TYR A 64 -12.84 9.03 10.39
N GLY A 65 -13.33 7.87 9.92
CA GLY A 65 -13.31 7.52 8.49
C GLY A 65 -11.96 6.98 7.97
N LEU A 66 -11.04 6.57 8.84
CA LEU A 66 -9.71 6.06 8.44
C LEU A 66 -9.75 4.82 7.54
N PHE A 67 -10.81 4.02 7.61
CA PHE A 67 -10.98 2.83 6.77
C PHE A 67 -11.70 3.12 5.43
N GLN A 68 -12.02 4.38 5.17
CA GLN A 68 -12.75 4.79 3.96
C GLN A 68 -11.99 4.52 2.64
N PRO A 69 -10.66 4.70 2.53
CA PRO A 69 -9.92 4.33 1.33
C PRO A 69 -9.95 2.82 1.07
N PHE A 70 -9.90 2.00 2.11
CA PHE A 70 -9.98 0.55 1.97
C PHE A 70 -11.38 0.12 1.53
N ALA A 71 -12.43 0.68 2.14
CA ALA A 71 -13.81 0.40 1.75
C ALA A 71 -14.13 0.78 0.29
N ASP A 72 -13.51 1.86 -0.23
CA ASP A 72 -13.63 2.26 -1.63
C ASP A 72 -12.88 1.31 -2.59
N VAL A 73 -11.78 0.70 -2.16
CA VAL A 73 -11.01 -0.29 -2.96
C VAL A 73 -11.71 -1.66 -2.99
N PHE A 74 -12.40 -2.04 -1.92
CA PHE A 74 -13.11 -3.32 -1.82
C PHE A 74 -14.52 -3.31 -2.45
N LYS A 75 -15.01 -2.15 -2.90
CA LYS A 75 -16.27 -2.05 -3.63
C LYS A 75 -16.09 -2.45 -5.10
#